data_AF-A0A3D2BNX9-F1
#
_entry.id   AF-A0A3D2BNX9-F1
#
_cell.length_a   1.000
_cell.length_b   1.000
_cell.length_c   1.000
_cell.angle_alpha   90.00
_cell.angle_beta   90.00
_cell.angle_gamma   90.00
#
_symmetry.space_group_name_H-M   'P 1'
#
loop_
_entity.id
_entity.type
_entity.pdbx_description
1 polymer ?
#
loop_
_entity_poly.entity_id
_entity_poly.type
_entity_poly.pdbx_seq_one_letter_code
_entity_poly.pdbx_strand_id
1 'polypeptide(L)'
;GRKQVLAVGDEAKMMLGRTPGNIEAIRPLRDGVIADFEIAEEMIKHFIRKVHNRRGFSAPQVIVCVPSGSTAVERRAIQESAESAGARRVFLIEEPMAAAIGAGLPVTEPTGSMVVDIGG
;
A
#
# COMPACT_ATOMS: atom_id res chain seq x y z
N GLY A 1 4.59 -23.97 -12.51
CA GLY A 1 5.82 -23.46 -11.87
C GLY A 1 5.48 -22.26 -11.03
N ARG A 2 6.09 -22.08 -9.86
CA ARG A 2 5.83 -20.90 -9.01
C ARG A 2 6.28 -19.62 -9.73
N LYS A 3 5.45 -18.59 -9.74
CA LYS A 3 5.87 -17.23 -10.11
C LYS A 3 6.91 -16.75 -9.08
N GLN A 4 7.99 -16.14 -9.54
CA GLN A 4 9.06 -15.61 -8.69
C GLN A 4 9.10 -14.09 -8.83
N VAL A 5 9.14 -13.38 -7.71
CA VAL A 5 9.30 -11.92 -7.69
C VAL A 5 10.75 -11.59 -8.03
N LEU A 6 10.96 -10.90 -9.17
CA LEU A 6 12.29 -10.50 -9.64
C LEU A 6 12.72 -9.13 -9.09
N ALA A 7 11.80 -8.18 -9.04
CA ALA A 7 12.04 -6.82 -8.57
C ALA A 7 10.74 -6.20 -8.01
N VAL A 8 10.87 -5.20 -7.15
CA VAL A 8 9.74 -4.43 -6.57
C VAL A 8 10.09 -2.95 -6.56
N GLY A 9 9.09 -2.07 -6.73
CA GLY A 9 9.28 -0.62 -6.70
C GLY A 9 9.86 -0.06 -8.00
N ASP A 10 10.83 0.85 -7.89
CA ASP A 10 11.37 1.59 -9.04
C ASP A 10 11.99 0.68 -10.11
N GLU A 11 12.66 -0.39 -9.68
CA GLU A 11 13.23 -1.39 -10.58
C GLU A 11 12.14 -2.10 -11.41
N ALA A 12 11.04 -2.51 -10.78
CA ALA A 12 9.91 -3.11 -11.48
C ALA A 12 9.19 -2.10 -12.39
N LYS A 13 9.09 -0.83 -11.96
CA LYS A 13 8.49 0.25 -12.76
C LYS A 13 9.26 0.50 -14.06
N MET A 14 10.60 0.43 -14.04
CA MET A 14 11.43 0.58 -15.24
C MET A 14 11.22 -0.54 -16.27
N MET A 15 10.69 -1.69 -15.85
CA MET A 15 10.41 -2.83 -16.72
C MET A 15 9.04 -2.74 -17.42
N LEU A 16 8.14 -1.84 -16.99
CA LEU A 16 6.82 -1.70 -17.59
C LEU A 16 6.91 -1.42 -19.11
N GLY A 17 6.26 -2.27 -19.90
CA GLY A 17 6.30 -2.20 -21.37
C GLY A 17 7.65 -2.60 -22.00
N ARG A 18 8.59 -3.12 -21.20
CA ARG A 18 9.96 -3.49 -21.62
C ARG A 18 10.34 -4.91 -21.18
N THR A 19 9.38 -5.72 -20.73
CA THR A 19 9.65 -7.08 -20.27
C THR A 19 9.78 -8.08 -21.44
N PRO A 20 10.75 -9.01 -21.40
CA PRO A 20 10.75 -10.17 -22.29
C PRO A 20 9.57 -11.10 -21.96
N GLY A 21 9.20 -12.01 -22.87
CA GLY A 21 7.97 -12.81 -22.77
C GLY A 21 7.85 -13.72 -21.53
N ASN A 22 8.92 -13.94 -20.78
CA ASN A 22 8.94 -14.70 -19.53
C ASN A 22 8.87 -13.83 -18.26
N ILE A 23 8.76 -12.49 -18.39
CA ILE A 23 8.68 -11.54 -17.29
C ILE A 23 7.41 -10.71 -17.45
N GLU A 24 6.72 -10.47 -16.34
CA GLU A 24 5.50 -9.67 -16.29
C GLU A 24 5.69 -8.57 -15.23
N ALA A 25 5.38 -7.32 -15.60
CA ALA A 25 5.37 -6.20 -14.67
C ALA A 25 3.93 -5.91 -14.23
N ILE A 26 3.65 -6.02 -12.93
CA ILE A 26 2.30 -6.01 -12.36
C ILE A 26 2.16 -4.81 -11.42
N ARG A 27 1.03 -4.10 -11.48
CA ARG A 27 0.57 -3.16 -10.45
C ARG A 27 -0.48 -3.86 -9.59
N PRO A 28 -0.14 -4.39 -8.40
CA PRO A 28 -1.06 -5.20 -7.61
C PRO A 28 -2.13 -4.38 -6.89
N LEU A 29 -1.95 -3.06 -6.83
CA LEU A 29 -2.92 -2.10 -6.32
C LEU A 29 -3.45 -1.24 -7.47
N ARG A 30 -4.77 -1.09 -7.53
CA ARG A 30 -5.45 -0.20 -8.48
C ARG A 30 -6.57 0.53 -7.76
N ASP A 31 -6.61 1.85 -7.87
CA ASP A 31 -7.59 2.71 -7.19
C ASP A 31 -7.67 2.43 -5.67
N GLY A 32 -6.51 2.16 -5.04
CA GLY A 32 -6.41 1.80 -3.62
C GLY A 32 -6.96 0.44 -3.22
N VAL A 33 -7.36 -0.40 -4.19
CA VAL A 33 -7.86 -1.77 -4.00
C VAL A 33 -6.81 -2.79 -4.40
N ILE A 34 -6.74 -3.91 -3.66
CA ILE A 34 -5.89 -5.06 -3.97
C ILE A 34 -6.50 -5.84 -5.14
N ALA A 35 -5.81 -5.84 -6.28
CA ALA A 35 -6.15 -6.63 -7.46
C ALA A 35 -5.53 -8.05 -7.41
N ASP A 36 -4.36 -8.19 -6.78
CA ASP A 36 -3.66 -9.46 -6.59
C ASP A 36 -3.04 -9.49 -5.18
N PHE A 37 -3.59 -10.37 -4.33
CA PHE A 37 -3.21 -10.48 -2.92
C PHE A 37 -1.79 -10.97 -2.72
N GLU A 38 -1.35 -12.00 -3.46
CA GLU A 38 -0.02 -12.58 -3.29
C GLU A 38 1.06 -11.58 -3.70
N ILE A 39 0.83 -10.86 -4.80
CA ILE A 39 1.77 -9.85 -5.28
C ILE A 39 1.74 -8.59 -4.40
N ALA A 40 0.58 -8.18 -3.90
CA ALA A 40 0.46 -7.05 -2.96
C ALA A 40 1.19 -7.34 -1.64
N GLU A 41 1.07 -8.54 -1.08
CA GLU A 41 1.77 -8.94 0.14
C GLU A 41 3.29 -8.85 -0.05
N GLU A 42 3.84 -9.44 -1.11
CA GLU A 42 5.28 -9.39 -1.38
C GLU A 42 5.76 -7.95 -1.61
N MET A 43 4.94 -7.10 -2.23
CA MET A 43 5.23 -5.67 -2.37
C MET A 43 5.30 -4.95 -1.01
N ILE A 44 4.31 -5.13 -0.14
CA ILE A 44 4.26 -4.51 1.19
C ILE A 44 5.45 -5.00 2.04
N LYS A 45 5.69 -6.31 2.05
CA LYS A 45 6.80 -6.96 2.77
C LYS A 45 8.15 -6.44 2.30
N HIS A 46 8.34 -6.25 0.99
CA HIS A 46 9.55 -5.64 0.45
C HIS A 46 9.74 -4.22 1.02
N PHE A 47 8.71 -3.36 0.98
CA PHE A 47 8.83 -1.99 1.47
C PHE A 47 9.05 -1.90 2.98
N ILE A 48 8.37 -2.72 3.79
CA ILE A 48 8.62 -2.81 5.24
C ILE A 48 10.08 -3.19 5.50
N ARG A 49 10.58 -4.23 4.84
CA ARG A 49 11.98 -4.69 5.01
C ARG A 49 13.00 -3.68 4.50
N LYS A 50 12.69 -2.92 3.44
CA LYS A 50 13.57 -1.91 2.87
C LYS A 50 13.83 -0.77 3.87
N VAL A 51 12.81 -0.37 4.64
CA VAL A 51 12.92 0.71 5.64
C VAL A 51 13.35 0.20 7.02
N HIS A 52 13.14 -1.08 7.33
CA HIS A 52 13.55 -1.66 8.61
C HIS A 52 15.02 -2.10 8.57
N ASN A 53 15.82 -1.62 9.53
CA ASN A 53 17.25 -1.92 9.54
C ASN A 53 17.51 -3.39 9.92
N ARG A 54 18.42 -4.06 9.19
CA ARG A 54 18.62 -5.53 9.11
C ARG A 54 18.98 -6.30 10.40
N ARG A 55 18.87 -5.70 11.59
CA ARG A 55 19.41 -6.27 12.85
C ARG A 55 18.36 -6.85 13.82
N GLY A 56 17.07 -6.86 13.50
CA GLY A 56 16.06 -7.44 14.38
C GLY A 56 14.77 -7.90 13.70
N PHE A 57 13.98 -8.69 14.43
CA PHE A 57 12.59 -9.00 14.07
C PHE A 57 11.77 -7.70 14.12
N SER A 58 11.34 -7.23 12.95
CA SER A 58 10.47 -6.06 12.85
C SER A 58 9.04 -6.48 13.09
N ALA A 59 8.43 -5.98 14.16
CA ALA A 59 6.99 -6.12 14.40
C ALA A 59 6.36 -4.71 14.50
N PRO A 60 6.43 -3.90 13.43
CA PRO A 60 6.04 -2.50 13.48
C PRO A 60 4.52 -2.35 13.62
N GLN A 61 4.12 -1.19 14.13
CA GLN A 61 2.76 -0.70 13.95
C GLN A 61 2.70 0.03 12.61
N VAL A 62 1.69 -0.30 11.80
CA VAL A 62 1.52 0.24 10.44
C VAL A 62 0.18 0.95 10.37
N ILE A 63 0.15 2.09 9.69
CA ILE A 63 -1.08 2.78 9.30
C ILE A 63 -1.10 2.78 7.77
N VAL A 64 -2.22 2.35 7.17
CA VAL A 64 -2.40 2.29 5.71
C VAL A 64 -3.56 3.20 5.33
N CYS A 65 -3.32 4.10 4.36
CA CYS A 65 -4.38 4.89 3.75
C CYS A 65 -5.23 4.01 2.83
N VAL A 66 -6.55 4.14 2.92
CA VAL A 66 -7.51 3.45 2.05
C VAL A 66 -8.50 4.43 1.45
N PRO A 67 -8.98 4.23 0.21
CA PRO A 67 -10.05 5.03 -0.36
C PRO A 67 -11.28 5.08 0.55
N SER A 68 -11.97 6.23 0.60
CA SER A 68 -13.20 6.37 1.39
C SER A 68 -14.28 5.35 0.99
N GLY A 69 -14.35 5.05 -0.31
CA GLY A 69 -15.29 4.10 -0.89
C GLY A 69 -14.92 2.61 -0.73
N SER A 70 -13.80 2.26 -0.08
CA SER A 70 -13.39 0.86 0.05
C SER A 70 -14.38 0.04 0.86
N THR A 71 -14.79 -1.10 0.29
CA THR A 71 -15.68 -2.09 0.91
C THR A 71 -14.99 -2.76 2.11
N ALA A 72 -15.79 -3.39 2.99
CA ALA A 72 -15.26 -4.14 4.13
C ALA A 72 -14.30 -5.27 3.71
N VAL A 73 -14.54 -5.90 2.56
CA VAL A 73 -13.69 -6.98 2.03
C VAL A 73 -12.34 -6.43 1.60
N GLU A 74 -12.30 -5.29 0.90
CA GLU A 74 -11.06 -4.65 0.46
C GLU A 74 -10.25 -4.10 1.64
N ARG A 75 -10.93 -3.48 2.63
CA ARG A 75 -10.27 -3.02 3.87
C ARG A 75 -9.63 -4.18 4.62
N ARG A 76 -10.34 -5.30 4.73
CA ARG A 76 -9.83 -6.53 5.35
C ARG A 76 -8.65 -7.12 4.58
N ALA A 77 -8.73 -7.15 3.25
CA ALA A 77 -7.64 -7.60 2.38
C ALA A 77 -6.34 -6.84 2.66
N ILE A 78 -6.42 -5.51 2.71
CA ILE A 78 -5.25 -4.65 2.96
C ILE A 78 -4.67 -4.90 4.34
N GLN A 79 -5.53 -5.05 5.34
CA GLN A 79 -5.10 -5.37 6.69
C GLN A 79 -4.38 -6.72 6.76
N GLU A 80 -4.97 -7.78 6.22
CA GLU A 80 -4.40 -9.13 6.21
C GLU A 80 -3.06 -9.17 5.44
N SER A 81 -2.94 -8.49 4.30
CA SER A 81 -1.68 -8.40 3.56
C SER A 81 -0.57 -7.68 4.36
N ALA A 82 -0.92 -6.60 5.08
CA ALA A 82 0.06 -5.89 5.91
C ALA A 82 0.48 -6.69 7.16
N GLU A 83 -0.44 -7.42 7.78
CA GLU A 83 -0.16 -8.33 8.90
C GLU A 83 0.74 -9.50 8.45
N SER A 84 0.41 -10.16 7.34
CA SER A 84 1.24 -11.23 6.74
C SER A 84 2.62 -10.74 6.31
N ALA A 85 2.74 -9.48 5.89
CA ALA A 85 4.01 -8.83 5.60
C ALA A 85 4.89 -8.57 6.85
N GLY A 86 4.38 -8.80 8.05
CA GLY A 86 5.11 -8.72 9.32
C GLY A 86 4.71 -7.57 10.24
N ALA A 87 3.62 -6.85 9.94
CA ALA A 87 3.11 -5.82 10.85
C ALA A 87 2.50 -6.45 12.11
N ARG A 88 2.74 -5.86 13.28
CA ARG A 88 2.16 -6.30 14.56
C ARG A 88 0.73 -5.80 14.76
N ARG A 89 0.48 -4.56 14.33
CA ARG A 89 -0.83 -3.90 14.39
C ARG A 89 -0.97 -3.06 13.15
N VAL A 90 -2.12 -3.18 12.49
CA VAL A 90 -2.46 -2.41 11.30
C VAL A 90 -3.68 -1.55 11.61
N PHE A 91 -3.59 -0.27 11.29
CA PHE A 91 -4.71 0.65 11.32
C PHE A 91 -4.98 1.15 9.91
N LEU A 92 -6.25 1.40 9.61
CA LEU A 92 -6.65 2.00 8.35
C LEU A 92 -7.08 3.44 8.62
N ILE A 93 -6.66 4.35 7.77
CA ILE A 93 -7.12 5.74 7.74
C ILE A 93 -7.69 6.03 6.35
N GLU A 94 -8.75 6.84 6.28
CA GLU A 94 -9.28 7.25 4.99
C GLU A 94 -8.31 8.21 4.29
N GLU A 95 -8.05 7.94 3.02
CA GLU A 95 -7.20 8.75 2.15
C GLU A 95 -7.57 10.25 2.18
N PRO A 96 -8.84 10.69 2.04
CA PRO A 96 -9.17 12.11 2.13
C PRO A 96 -8.86 12.72 3.50
N MET A 97 -8.97 11.95 4.58
CA MET A 97 -8.60 12.41 5.92
C MET A 97 -7.08 12.55 6.07
N ALA A 98 -6.33 11.58 5.57
CA ALA A 98 -4.87 11.64 5.56
C ALA A 98 -4.36 12.82 4.71
N ALA A 99 -4.95 13.04 3.53
CA ALA A 99 -4.64 14.17 2.66
C ALA A 99 -4.97 15.51 3.31
N ALA A 100 -6.14 15.65 3.95
CA ALA A 100 -6.53 16.87 4.65
C ALA A 100 -5.60 17.19 5.82
N ILE A 101 -5.23 16.19 6.63
CA ILE A 101 -4.25 16.35 7.72
C ILE A 101 -2.88 16.75 7.15
N GLY A 102 -2.43 16.09 6.08
CA GLY A 102 -1.16 16.38 5.42
C GLY A 102 -1.10 17.78 4.80
N ALA A 103 -2.25 18.31 4.35
CA ALA A 103 -2.40 19.66 3.84
C ALA A 103 -2.57 20.73 4.94
N GLY A 104 -2.61 20.34 6.22
CA GLY A 104 -2.76 21.25 7.34
C GLY A 104 -4.17 21.84 7.50
N LEU A 105 -5.20 21.18 6.97
CA LEU A 105 -6.59 21.61 7.13
C LEU A 105 -7.07 21.38 8.58
N PRO A 106 -7.92 22.26 9.15
CA PRO A 106 -8.38 22.17 10.53
C PRO A 106 -9.47 21.10 10.72
N VAL A 107 -9.15 19.82 10.50
CA VAL A 107 -10.11 18.70 10.48
C VAL A 107 -10.77 18.39 11.82
N THR A 108 -10.27 18.95 12.92
CA THR A 108 -10.81 18.79 14.27
C THR A 108 -11.71 19.95 14.72
N GLU A 109 -11.76 21.04 13.94
CA GLU A 109 -12.59 22.20 14.24
C GLU A 109 -13.99 22.05 13.67
N PRO A 110 -15.02 22.73 14.22
CA PRO A 110 -16.38 22.71 13.67
C PRO A 110 -16.49 23.61 12.42
N THR A 111 -15.58 23.43 11.45
CA THR A 111 -15.51 24.16 10.19
C THR A 111 -15.49 23.19 9.01
N GLY A 112 -16.01 23.62 7.86
CA GLY A 112 -15.94 22.83 6.63
C GLY A 112 -14.59 23.01 5.94
N SER A 113 -13.94 21.90 5.59
CA SER A 113 -12.71 21.89 4.80
C SER A 113 -12.93 21.09 3.51
N MET A 114 -12.44 21.60 2.38
CA MET A 114 -12.46 20.90 1.10
C MET A 114 -11.04 20.51 0.72
N VAL A 115 -10.84 19.24 0.38
CA VAL A 115 -9.59 18.71 -0.18
C VAL A 115 -9.90 17.99 -1.48
N VAL A 116 -9.03 18.15 -2.47
CA VAL A 116 -9.09 17.42 -3.74
C VAL A 116 -7.75 16.73 -3.92
N ASP A 117 -7.73 15.41 -3.75
CA ASP A 117 -6.56 14.58 -3.99
C ASP A 117 -6.63 13.99 -5.41
N ILE A 118 -5.58 14.17 -6.19
CA ILE A 118 -5.48 13.70 -7.57
C ILE A 118 -4.35 12.67 -7.65
N GLY A 119 -4.72 11.39 -7.51
CA GLY A 119 -3.85 10.24 -7.66
C GLY A 119 -3.54 9.85 -9.11
N GLY A 120 -3.00 8.64 -9.31
CA GLY A 120 -2.63 8.10 -10.64
C GLY A 120 -2.93 6.62 -10.82
#